data_AF-A0A1Q5GZR8-F1
#
_entry.id   AF-A0A1Q5GZR8-F1
#
_cell.length_a   1.000
_cell.length_b   1.000
_cell.length_c   1.000
_cell.angle_alpha   90.00
_cell.angle_beta   90.00
_cell.angle_gamma   90.00
#
_symmetry.space_group_name_H-M   'P 1'
#
loop_
_entity.id
_entity.type
_entity.pdbx_description
1 polymer ?
#
loop_
_entity_poly.entity_id
_entity_poly.type
_entity_poly.pdbx_seq_one_letter_code
_entity_poly.pdbx_strand_id
1 'polypeptide(L)'
;MDTRRIVALLVEEAEQLIQDQVWKLEPGDRALALETATGLRDAIRPADAQEALPQVDRLAHLRETLAVLAIALARTHGRMAWFLSGVLHALEPVLRWRALPADGGGTFGTVLPTPEEYVEAEDAVRRLQDALAKIATEPR
;
A
#
# COMPACT_ATOMS: atom_id res chain seq x y z
N MET A 1 -2.23 -15.96 -2.84
CA MET A 1 -1.21 -15.24 -3.61
C MET A 1 -0.59 -14.24 -2.66
N ASP A 2 0.73 -14.13 -2.66
CA ASP A 2 1.49 -13.21 -1.80
C ASP A 2 1.21 -11.75 -2.21
N THR A 3 0.81 -10.93 -1.22
CA THR A 3 0.48 -9.50 -1.36
C THR A 3 1.63 -8.72 -2.00
N ARG A 4 2.87 -8.99 -1.58
CA ARG A 4 4.07 -8.35 -2.12
C ARG A 4 4.21 -8.61 -3.61
N ARG A 5 3.92 -9.84 -4.04
CA ARG A 5 3.98 -10.22 -5.46
C ARG A 5 2.88 -9.54 -6.29
N ILE A 6 1.68 -9.39 -5.76
CA ILE A 6 0.60 -8.70 -6.48
C ILE A 6 0.97 -7.22 -6.67
N VAL A 7 1.40 -6.54 -5.61
CA VAL A 7 1.82 -5.13 -5.70
C VAL A 7 3.03 -4.98 -6.62
N ALA A 8 3.98 -5.91 -6.59
CA ALA A 8 5.11 -5.94 -7.51
C ALA A 8 4.68 -5.89 -8.99
N LEU A 9 3.74 -6.77 -9.36
CA LEU A 9 3.24 -6.85 -10.74
C LEU A 9 2.48 -5.58 -11.15
N LEU A 10 1.68 -5.02 -10.24
CA LEU A 10 0.98 -3.75 -10.49
C LEU A 10 1.95 -2.58 -10.69
N VAL A 11 3.03 -2.52 -9.89
CA VAL A 11 4.09 -1.52 -10.03
C VAL A 11 4.80 -1.68 -11.37
N GLU A 12 5.16 -2.90 -11.74
CA GLU A 12 5.82 -3.20 -13.03
C GLU A 12 4.92 -2.81 -14.22
N GLU A 13 3.62 -3.11 -14.15
CA GLU A 13 2.66 -2.72 -15.19
C GLU A 13 2.51 -1.19 -15.28
N ALA A 14 2.42 -0.50 -14.13
CA ALA A 14 2.37 0.96 -14.10
C ALA A 14 3.63 1.59 -14.71
N GLU A 15 4.81 1.13 -14.31
CA GLU A 15 6.11 1.59 -14.86
C GLU A 15 6.18 1.36 -16.37
N GLN A 16 5.77 0.18 -16.86
CA GLN A 16 5.77 -0.13 -18.29
C GLN A 16 4.84 0.81 -19.07
N LEU A 17 3.61 1.04 -18.59
CA LEU A 17 2.65 1.93 -19.26
C LEU A 17 3.13 3.38 -19.31
N ILE A 18 3.88 3.84 -18.30
CA ILE A 18 4.50 5.17 -18.27
C ILE A 18 5.65 5.24 -19.29
N GLN A 19 6.53 4.24 -19.29
CA GLN A 19 7.66 4.16 -20.22
C GLN A 19 7.18 4.13 -21.67
N ASP A 20 6.17 3.33 -21.99
CA ASP A 20 5.56 3.20 -23.31
C ASP A 20 4.72 4.43 -23.72
N GLN A 21 4.65 5.46 -22.88
CA GLN A 21 3.88 6.69 -23.10
C GLN A 21 2.36 6.45 -23.27
N VAL A 22 1.87 5.27 -22.88
CA VAL A 22 0.44 4.92 -22.84
C VAL A 22 -0.23 5.64 -21.68
N TRP A 23 0.44 5.71 -20.54
CA TRP A 23 0.07 6.56 -19.42
C TRP A 23 0.93 7.82 -19.41
N LYS A 24 0.36 8.91 -19.94
CA LYS A 24 1.01 10.24 -19.90
C LYS A 24 0.68 10.90 -18.57
N LEU A 25 1.67 10.97 -17.67
CA LEU A 25 1.50 11.56 -16.34
C LEU A 25 1.21 13.06 -16.44
N GLU A 26 0.04 13.46 -15.93
CA GLU A 26 -0.35 14.86 -15.81
C GLU A 26 0.20 15.48 -14.52
N PRO A 27 0.31 16.81 -14.42
CA PRO A 27 0.74 17.47 -13.17
C PRO A 27 -0.08 17.05 -11.94
N GLY A 28 -1.38 16.79 -12.12
CA GLY A 28 -2.25 16.29 -11.06
C GLY A 28 -1.89 14.88 -10.57
N ASP A 29 -1.54 13.96 -11.49
CA ASP A 29 -1.08 12.62 -11.14
C ASP A 29 0.19 12.67 -10.30
N ARG A 30 1.13 13.55 -10.66
CA ARG A 30 2.41 13.69 -9.97
C ARG A 30 2.25 14.30 -8.58
N ALA A 31 1.42 15.32 -8.47
CA ALA A 31 1.09 15.94 -7.17
C ALA A 31 0.42 14.92 -6.24
N LEU A 32 -0.56 14.17 -6.75
CA LEU A 32 -1.23 13.13 -5.98
C LEU A 32 -0.26 11.99 -5.60
N ALA A 33 0.61 11.56 -6.51
CA ALA A 33 1.60 10.53 -6.22
C ALA A 33 2.58 10.98 -5.13
N LEU A 34 3.03 12.24 -5.16
CA LEU A 34 3.89 12.82 -4.13
C LEU A 34 3.20 12.88 -2.76
N GLU A 35 1.96 13.36 -2.73
CA GLU A 35 1.16 13.45 -1.51
C GLU A 35 0.92 12.05 -0.92
N THR A 36 0.52 11.09 -1.76
CA THR A 36 0.26 9.71 -1.36
C THR A 36 1.54 9.05 -0.84
N ALA A 37 2.66 9.17 -1.56
CA ALA A 37 3.94 8.62 -1.12
C ALA A 37 4.40 9.20 0.23
N THR A 38 4.09 10.46 0.50
CA THR A 38 4.40 11.11 1.78
C THR A 38 3.53 10.55 2.90
N GLY A 39 2.21 10.47 2.71
CA GLY A 39 1.32 9.85 3.70
C GLY A 39 1.66 8.38 3.99
N LEU A 40 2.07 7.62 2.96
CA LEU A 40 2.53 6.24 3.14
C LEU A 40 3.83 6.14 3.95
N ARG A 41 4.78 7.06 3.74
CA ARG A 41 6.03 7.13 4.51
C ARG A 41 5.79 7.52 5.97
N ASP A 42 4.79 8.35 6.23
CA ASP A 42 4.38 8.70 7.60
C ASP A 42 3.71 7.52 8.32
N ALA A 43 2.93 6.71 7.58
CA ALA A 43 2.24 5.54 8.11
C ALA A 43 3.17 4.35 8.37
N ILE A 44 4.04 3.99 7.42
CA ILE A 44 4.95 2.84 7.54
C ILE A 44 6.39 3.30 7.74
N ARG A 45 6.94 2.93 8.90
CA ARG A 45 8.31 3.26 9.30
C ARG A 45 9.35 2.46 8.49
N PRO A 46 10.63 2.88 8.54
CA PRO A 46 11.75 2.04 8.11
C PRO A 46 11.68 0.63 8.71
N ALA A 47 12.17 -0.37 7.97
CA ALA A 47 11.95 -1.79 8.29
C ALA A 47 12.34 -2.17 9.72
N ASP A 48 13.52 -1.75 10.16
CA ASP A 48 14.03 -1.99 11.51
C ASP A 48 13.13 -1.37 12.59
N ALA A 49 12.69 -0.13 12.40
CA ALA A 49 11.82 0.57 13.33
C ALA A 49 10.39 0.00 13.34
N GLN A 50 9.92 -0.50 12.20
CA GLN A 50 8.58 -1.07 12.04
C GLN A 50 8.50 -2.48 12.66
N GLU A 51 9.51 -3.32 12.43
CA GLU A 51 9.56 -4.68 12.96
C GLU A 51 9.70 -4.72 14.49
N ALA A 52 10.32 -3.69 15.08
CA ALA A 52 10.44 -3.54 16.53
C ALA A 52 9.11 -3.19 17.23
N LEU A 53 8.06 -2.83 16.48
CA LEU A 53 6.77 -2.46 17.06
C LEU A 53 5.97 -3.67 17.57
N PRO A 54 5.16 -3.49 18.61
CA PRO A 54 4.10 -4.43 18.96
C PRO A 54 3.18 -4.70 17.74
N GLN A 55 2.67 -5.93 17.63
CA GLN A 55 1.81 -6.33 16.50
C GLN A 55 0.56 -5.45 16.33
N VAL A 56 0.00 -4.96 17.45
CA VAL A 56 -1.15 -4.04 17.41
C VAL A 56 -0.82 -2.72 16.71
N ASP A 57 0.38 -2.19 16.94
CA ASP A 57 0.84 -0.94 16.34
C ASP A 57 1.22 -1.15 14.86
N ARG A 58 1.86 -2.29 14.53
CA ARG A 58 2.12 -2.67 13.13
C ARG A 58 0.82 -2.76 12.33
N LEU A 59 -0.20 -3.39 12.90
CA LEU A 59 -1.52 -3.51 12.29
C LEU A 59 -2.21 -2.14 12.16
N ALA A 60 -2.09 -1.27 13.15
CA ALA A 60 -2.62 0.09 13.08
C ALA A 60 -2.00 0.87 11.92
N HIS A 61 -0.68 0.83 11.77
CA HIS A 61 0.04 1.49 10.67
C HIS A 61 -0.30 0.93 9.29
N LEU A 62 -0.49 -0.39 9.16
CA LEU A 62 -0.98 -0.98 7.91
C LEU A 62 -2.41 -0.56 7.57
N ARG A 63 -3.28 -0.36 8.56
CA ARG A 63 -4.64 0.17 8.34
C ARG A 63 -4.64 1.65 8.00
N GLU A 64 -3.73 2.43 8.58
CA GLU A 64 -3.50 3.83 8.22
C GLU A 64 -3.06 3.96 6.76
N THR A 65 -2.20 3.05 6.28
CA THR A 65 -1.85 2.96 4.85
C THR A 65 -3.08 2.78 3.97
N LEU A 66 -4.00 1.86 4.33
CA LEU A 66 -5.24 1.67 3.58
C LEU A 66 -6.10 2.95 3.55
N ALA A 67 -6.13 3.72 4.64
CA ALA A 67 -6.84 4.99 4.67
C ALA A 67 -6.21 6.03 3.74
N VAL A 68 -4.87 6.17 3.74
CA VAL A 68 -4.14 7.05 2.81
C VAL A 68 -4.47 6.68 1.35
N LEU A 69 -4.43 5.40 1.01
CA LEU A 69 -4.74 4.93 -0.34
C LEU A 69 -6.20 5.16 -0.72
N ALA A 70 -7.15 4.94 0.19
CA ALA A 70 -8.57 5.17 -0.07
C ALA A 70 -8.86 6.65 -0.32
N ILE A 71 -8.22 7.55 0.44
CA ILE A 71 -8.33 9.00 0.23
C ILE A 71 -7.74 9.40 -1.13
N ALA A 72 -6.57 8.88 -1.49
CA ALA A 72 -5.95 9.15 -2.78
C ALA A 72 -6.81 8.65 -3.95
N LEU A 73 -7.34 7.43 -3.85
CA LEU A 73 -8.25 6.84 -4.82
C LEU A 73 -9.52 7.68 -5.01
N ALA A 74 -10.12 8.16 -3.92
CA ALA A 74 -11.33 8.99 -3.99
C ALA A 74 -11.12 10.33 -4.72
N ARG A 75 -9.88 10.81 -4.83
CA ARG A 75 -9.51 12.09 -5.46
C ARG A 75 -9.07 11.96 -6.91
N THR A 76 -9.09 10.76 -7.48
CA THR A 76 -8.53 10.50 -8.80
C THR A 76 -9.38 9.56 -9.65
N HIS A 77 -9.09 9.55 -10.94
CA HIS A 77 -9.78 8.75 -11.95
C HIS A 77 -8.76 8.16 -12.94
N GLY A 78 -9.23 7.32 -13.86
CA GLY A 78 -8.37 6.78 -14.92
C GLY A 78 -7.31 5.81 -14.43
N ARG A 79 -6.10 5.88 -15.00
CA ARG A 79 -5.02 4.91 -14.74
C ARG A 79 -4.45 5.00 -13.34
N MET A 80 -4.38 6.21 -12.76
CA MET A 80 -3.99 6.38 -11.36
C MET A 80 -5.00 5.69 -10.42
N ALA A 81 -6.30 5.90 -10.65
CA ALA A 81 -7.34 5.23 -9.86
C ALA A 81 -7.27 3.71 -10.01
N TRP A 82 -7.07 3.20 -11.23
CA TRP A 82 -6.93 1.77 -11.48
C TRP A 82 -5.73 1.19 -10.71
N PHE A 83 -4.57 1.85 -10.77
CA PHE A 83 -3.36 1.43 -10.08
C PHE A 83 -3.55 1.39 -8.56
N LEU A 84 -4.04 2.49 -7.96
CA LEU A 84 -4.29 2.58 -6.52
C LEU A 84 -5.36 1.58 -6.05
N SER A 85 -6.42 1.38 -6.83
CA SER A 85 -7.45 0.39 -6.52
C SER A 85 -6.91 -1.04 -6.55
N GLY A 86 -6.01 -1.36 -7.47
CA GLY A 86 -5.36 -2.68 -7.51
C GLY A 86 -4.54 -2.94 -6.26
N VAL A 87 -3.77 -1.95 -5.79
CA VAL A 87 -2.97 -2.09 -4.57
C VAL A 87 -3.85 -2.17 -3.32
N LEU A 88 -4.90 -1.35 -3.23
CA LEU A 88 -5.90 -1.46 -2.15
C LEU A 88 -6.52 -2.85 -2.09
N HIS A 89 -6.85 -3.44 -3.25
CA HIS A 89 -7.41 -4.78 -3.31
C HIS A 89 -6.40 -5.84 -2.81
N ALA A 90 -5.12 -5.71 -3.19
CA ALA A 90 -4.06 -6.59 -2.71
C ALA A 90 -3.88 -6.52 -1.18
N LEU A 91 -4.05 -5.32 -0.59
CA LEU A 91 -3.91 -5.08 0.85
C LEU A 91 -5.19 -5.29 1.66
N GLU A 92 -6.35 -5.55 1.03
CA GLU A 92 -7.64 -5.77 1.71
C GLU A 92 -7.59 -6.78 2.86
N PRO A 93 -6.83 -7.91 2.78
CA PRO A 93 -6.77 -8.88 3.87
C PRO A 93 -6.36 -8.28 5.23
N VAL A 94 -5.56 -7.21 5.24
CA VAL A 94 -5.16 -6.47 6.45
C VAL A 94 -6.36 -6.00 7.27
N LEU A 95 -7.48 -5.65 6.63
CA LEU A 95 -8.68 -5.19 7.33
C LEU A 95 -9.25 -6.27 8.25
N ARG A 96 -9.06 -7.55 7.88
CA ARG A 96 -9.55 -8.71 8.64
C ARG A 96 -8.55 -9.19 9.68
N TRP A 97 -7.35 -8.62 9.75
CA TRP A 97 -6.37 -9.06 10.74
C TRP A 97 -6.76 -8.63 12.16
N ARG A 98 -6.37 -9.43 13.15
CA ARG A 98 -6.39 -9.06 14.57
C ARG A 98 -5.00 -9.19 15.14
N ALA A 99 -4.69 -8.35 16.13
CA ALA A 99 -3.38 -8.37 16.79
C ALA A 99 -3.32 -9.26 18.04
N LEU A 100 -4.48 -9.69 18.55
CA LEU A 100 -4.58 -10.51 19.76
C LEU A 100 -5.28 -11.85 19.45
N PRO A 101 -4.93 -12.94 20.16
CA PRO A 101 -5.69 -14.18 20.13
C PRO A 101 -7.15 -13.97 20.57
N ALA A 102 -8.03 -14.88 20.16
CA ALA A 102 -9.41 -14.86 20.63
C ALA A 102 -9.53 -15.76 21.87
N ASP A 103 -10.02 -15.21 22.98
CA ASP A 103 -10.15 -15.92 24.26
C ASP A 103 -11.41 -16.82 24.32
N GLY A 104 -11.65 -17.61 23.26
CA GLY A 104 -12.73 -18.61 23.20
C GLY A 104 -14.08 -18.13 22.67
N GLY A 105 -14.13 -16.93 22.04
CA GLY A 105 -15.34 -16.37 21.40
C GLY A 105 -15.27 -16.32 19.86
N GLY A 106 -16.37 -15.90 19.22
CA GLY A 106 -16.43 -15.69 17.78
C GLY A 106 -15.52 -14.52 17.34
N THR A 107 -14.75 -14.71 16.28
CA THR A 107 -13.73 -13.74 15.83
C THR A 107 -14.26 -12.72 14.81
N PHE A 108 -15.57 -12.69 14.54
CA PHE A 108 -16.18 -11.89 13.46
C PHE A 108 -15.49 -12.07 12.10
N GLY A 109 -14.96 -13.27 11.82
CA GLY A 109 -14.23 -13.55 10.58
C GLY A 109 -12.84 -12.94 10.50
N THR A 110 -12.32 -12.38 11.60
CA THR A 110 -10.93 -11.91 11.67
C THR A 110 -9.95 -13.08 11.71
N VAL A 111 -8.71 -12.81 11.33
CA VAL A 111 -7.60 -13.76 11.22
C VAL A 111 -6.41 -13.24 12.02
N LEU A 112 -5.66 -14.13 12.69
CA LEU A 112 -4.38 -13.77 13.29
C LEU A 112 -3.31 -13.94 12.19
N PRO A 113 -2.71 -12.86 11.68
CA PRO A 113 -1.69 -12.98 10.66
C PRO A 113 -0.39 -13.58 11.20
N THR A 114 0.38 -14.24 10.33
CA THR A 114 1.74 -14.67 10.67
C THR A 114 2.70 -13.47 10.66
N PRO A 115 3.86 -13.57 11.33
CA PRO A 115 4.90 -12.54 11.25
C PRO A 115 5.34 -12.23 9.82
N GLU A 116 5.40 -13.24 8.95
CA GLU A 116 5.75 -13.10 7.54
C GLU A 116 4.68 -12.31 6.78
N GLU A 117 3.39 -12.52 7.04
CA GLU A 117 2.32 -11.75 6.40
C GLU A 117 2.42 -10.24 6.72
N TYR A 118 2.82 -9.87 7.95
CA TYR A 118 3.10 -8.47 8.27
C TYR A 118 4.25 -7.92 7.41
N VAL A 119 5.37 -8.65 7.34
CA VAL A 119 6.55 -8.22 6.57
C VAL A 119 6.21 -8.09 5.08
N GLU A 120 5.47 -9.05 4.52
CA GLU A 120 5.01 -9.01 3.13
C GLU A 120 4.15 -7.77 2.84
N ALA A 121 3.18 -7.46 3.70
CA ALA A 121 2.34 -6.28 3.53
C ALA A 121 3.12 -4.97 3.68
N GLU A 122 4.01 -4.88 4.67
CA GLU A 122 4.85 -3.70 4.89
C GLU A 122 5.84 -3.47 3.74
N ASP A 123 6.46 -4.53 3.21
CA ASP A 123 7.32 -4.47 2.04
C ASP A 123 6.56 -4.09 0.78
N ALA A 124 5.33 -4.58 0.61
CA ALA A 124 4.46 -4.17 -0.48
C ALA A 124 4.18 -2.66 -0.43
N VAL A 125 3.92 -2.11 0.75
CA VAL A 125 3.72 -0.67 0.94
C VAL A 125 4.99 0.12 0.64
N ARG A 126 6.16 -0.31 1.12
CA ARG A 126 7.44 0.35 0.80
C ARG A 126 7.71 0.37 -0.70
N ARG A 127 7.46 -0.74 -1.40
CA ARG A 127 7.60 -0.79 -2.86
C ARG A 127 6.63 0.16 -3.57
N LEU A 128 5.40 0.29 -3.06
CA LEU A 128 4.46 1.28 -3.56
C LEU A 128 4.96 2.73 -3.32
N GLN A 129 5.52 3.02 -2.15
CA GLN A 129 6.11 4.34 -1.85
C GLN A 129 7.16 4.71 -2.88
N ASP A 130 8.07 3.78 -3.20
CA ASP A 130 9.13 3.99 -4.19
C ASP A 130 8.55 4.24 -5.59
N ALA A 131 7.55 3.46 -6.01
CA ALA A 131 6.89 3.63 -7.29
C ALA A 131 6.21 5.00 -7.42
N LEU A 132 5.47 5.42 -6.38
CA LEU A 132 4.81 6.73 -6.36
C LEU A 132 5.83 7.88 -6.32
N ALA A 133 6.96 7.71 -5.63
CA ALA A 133 8.04 8.69 -5.62
C ALA A 133 8.68 8.86 -7.02
N LYS A 134 8.83 7.77 -7.78
CA LYS A 134 9.28 7.84 -9.19
C LYS A 134 8.26 8.58 -10.06
N ILE A 135 6.97 8.23 -9.96
CA ILE A 135 5.88 8.90 -10.68
C ILE A 135 5.87 10.41 -10.38
N ALA A 136 6.09 10.79 -9.12
CA ALA A 136 6.15 12.19 -8.71
C ALA A 136 7.32 12.96 -9.33
N THR A 137 8.46 12.30 -9.56
CA THR A 137 9.73 12.96 -9.91
C THR A 137 10.10 12.89 -11.39
N GLU A 138 9.68 11.88 -12.15
CA GLU A 138 10.14 11.69 -13.54
C GLU A 138 9.85 12.89 -14.44
N PRO A 139 10.85 13.74 -14.78
CA PRO A 139 10.64 14.84 -15.71
C PRO A 139 10.48 14.25 -17.11
N ARG A 140 9.54 14.78 -17.90
CA ARG A 140 9.66 14.72 -19.36
C ARG A 140 10.56 15.85 -19.82
#